data_AF-A0A0U3AQN7-F1
#
_entry.id   AF-A0A0U3AQN7-F1
#
_cell.length_a   1.000
_cell.length_b   1.000
_cell.length_c   1.000
_cell.angle_alpha   90.00
_cell.angle_beta   90.00
_cell.angle_gamma   90.00
#
_symmetry.space_group_name_H-M   'P 1'
#
loop_
_entity.id
_entity.type
_entity.pdbx_description
1 polymer ?
#
loop_
_entity_poly.entity_id
_entity_poly.type
_entity_poly.pdbx_seq_one_letter_code
_entity_poly.pdbx_strand_id
1 'polypeptide(L)' 'MVPQSYTAGESGNDADPVLMGVRDPAARARLIVALRPSPDAGSDGISGEFDIVLDRIHD' A
#
# COMPACT_ATOMS: atom_id res chain seq x y z
N MET A 1 -9.76 -10.84 6.98
CA MET A 1 -8.68 -10.30 6.12
C MET A 1 -8.01 -9.18 6.88
N VAL A 2 -6.67 -9.16 6.94
CA VAL A 2 -5.89 -8.01 7.43
C VAL A 2 -5.14 -7.46 6.22
N PRO A 3 -5.44 -6.24 5.74
CA PRO A 3 -4.73 -5.67 4.61
C PRO A 3 -3.31 -5.24 5.02
N GLN A 4 -2.36 -5.39 4.12
CA GLN A 4 -0.98 -4.91 4.24
C GLN A 4 -0.69 -3.95 3.09
N SER A 5 -0.05 -2.82 3.38
CA SER A 5 0.48 -1.87 2.40
C SER A 5 2.00 -1.84 2.45
N TYR A 6 2.61 -1.42 1.35
CA TYR A 6 4.05 -1.25 1.15
C TYR A 6 4.33 0.22 0.84
N THR A 7 5.53 0.71 1.13
CA THR A 7 5.91 2.10 0.83
C THR A 7 6.71 2.15 -0.46
N ALA A 8 6.41 3.11 -1.33
CA ALA A 8 7.16 3.31 -2.58
C ALA A 8 8.65 3.60 -2.30
N GLY A 9 9.54 2.94 -3.05
CA GLY A 9 10.99 3.13 -2.93
C GLY A 9 11.68 2.23 -1.89
N GLU A 10 10.93 1.49 -1.08
CA GLU A 10 11.50 0.53 -0.13
C GLU A 10 12.18 -0.62 -0.89
N SER A 11 13.48 -0.79 -0.68
CA SER A 11 14.30 -1.80 -1.38
C SER A 11 13.84 -3.24 -1.12
N GLY A 12 13.09 -3.47 -0.04
CA GLY A 12 12.53 -4.79 0.28
C GLY A 12 11.36 -5.21 -0.62
N ASN A 13 10.69 -4.27 -1.30
CA ASN A 13 9.47 -4.56 -2.06
C ASN A 13 9.71 -5.54 -3.21
N ASP A 14 10.82 -5.40 -3.94
CA ASP A 14 11.11 -6.22 -5.13
C ASP A 14 11.36 -7.70 -4.83
N ALA A 15 11.65 -8.02 -3.57
CA ALA A 15 11.96 -9.39 -3.12
C ALA A 15 10.96 -9.94 -2.08
N ASP A 16 9.99 -9.13 -1.63
CA ASP A 16 9.04 -9.55 -0.61
C ASP A 16 8.09 -10.63 -1.15
N PRO A 17 8.05 -11.83 -0.54
CA PRO A 17 7.27 -12.95 -1.08
C PRO A 17 5.75 -12.74 -0.98
N VAL A 18 5.28 -11.89 -0.05
CA VAL A 18 3.85 -11.56 0.07
C VAL A 18 3.44 -10.61 -1.06
N LEU A 19 4.23 -9.57 -1.32
CA LEU A 19 3.97 -8.63 -2.42
C LEU A 19 4.08 -9.34 -3.77
N MET A 20 5.13 -10.15 -3.96
CA MET A 20 5.35 -10.93 -5.18
C MET A 20 4.34 -12.06 -5.38
N GLY A 21 3.67 -12.50 -4.31
CA GLY A 21 2.56 -13.45 -4.37
C GLY A 21 1.31 -12.89 -5.05
N VAL A 22 1.16 -11.56 -5.13
CA VAL A 22 0.06 -10.90 -5.83
C VAL A 22 0.30 -10.96 -7.34
N ARG A 23 -0.41 -11.86 -8.03
CA ARG A 23 -0.17 -12.18 -9.45
C ARG A 23 -0.49 -11.03 -10.40
N ASP A 24 -1.61 -10.34 -10.19
CA ASP A 24 -1.98 -9.20 -11.03
C ASP A 24 -1.04 -8.01 -10.73
N PRO A 25 -0.24 -7.55 -11.70
CA PRO A 25 0.67 -6.42 -11.50
C PRO A 25 -0.08 -5.12 -11.17
N ALA A 26 -1.29 -4.93 -11.67
CA ALA A 26 -2.09 -3.74 -11.36
C ALA A 26 -2.60 -3.79 -9.91
N ALA A 27 -3.11 -4.95 -9.46
CA ALA A 27 -3.45 -5.16 -8.05
C ALA A 27 -2.24 -5.00 -7.13
N ARG A 28 -1.07 -5.53 -7.52
CA ARG A 28 0.18 -5.39 -6.76
C ARG A 28 0.61 -3.93 -6.62
N ALA A 29 0.54 -3.16 -7.71
CA ALA A 29 0.89 -1.74 -7.70
C ALA A 29 0.00 -0.91 -6.75
N ARG A 30 -1.28 -1.26 -6.58
CA ARG A 30 -2.20 -0.59 -5.64
C ARG A 30 -1.84 -0.80 -4.16
N LEU A 31 -1.04 -1.80 -3.84
CA LEU A 31 -0.57 -2.03 -2.47
C LEU A 31 0.64 -1.15 -2.10
N ILE A 32 1.24 -0.45 -3.07
CA ILE A 32 2.42 0.39 -2.88
C ILE A 32 1.98 1.86 -2.74
N VAL A 33 2.15 2.41 -1.54
CA VAL A 33 1.76 3.76 -1.16
C VAL A 33 2.91 4.73 -1.37
N ALA A 34 2.66 5.79 -2.13
CA ALA A 34 3.59 6.92 -2.25
C ALA A 34 3.37 7.90 -1.10
N LEU A 35 4.40 8.09 -0.27
CA LEU A 35 4.36 9.07 0.82
C LEU A 35 4.72 10.46 0.30
N ARG A 36 4.06 11.48 0.84
CA ARG A 36 4.27 12.90 0.52
C ARG A 36 4.33 13.73 1.79
N PRO A 37 5.05 14.86 1.80
CA PRO A 37 4.99 15.80 2.93
C PRO A 37 3.54 16.18 3.25
N SER A 38 3.19 16.19 4.53
CA SER A 38 1.84 16.41 5.03
C SER A 38 1.88 17.31 6.25
N PRO A 39 1.37 18.56 6.16
CA PRO A 39 1.35 19.51 7.27
C PRO A 39 0.57 18.99 8.48
N ASP A 40 -0.47 18.20 8.23
CA ASP A 40 -1.34 17.61 9.25
C ASP A 40 -0.65 16.49 10.06
N ALA A 41 0.46 15.94 9.56
CA ALA A 41 1.28 14.95 10.25
C ALA A 41 2.44 15.55 11.07
N GLY A 42 2.46 16.88 11.24
CA GLY A 42 3.52 17.63 11.94
C GLY A 42 4.57 18.22 11.01
N SER A 43 5.53 18.97 11.57
CA SER A 43 6.49 19.79 10.80
C SER A 43 7.32 19.02 9.77
N ASP A 44 7.63 17.75 10.05
CA ASP A 44 8.36 16.83 9.14
C ASP A 44 7.50 15.60 8.79
N GLY A 45 6.18 15.72 8.98
CA GLY A 45 5.24 14.64 8.76
C GLY A 45 5.12 14.28 7.29
N ILE A 46 5.02 12.98 7.01
CA ILE A 46 4.66 12.45 5.70
C ILE A 46 3.37 11.64 5.80
N SER A 47 2.60 11.60 4.73
CA SER A 47 1.35 10.84 4.65
C SER A 47 1.21 10.22 3.27
N GLY A 48 0.44 9.13 3.21
CA GLY A 48 0.11 8.44 1.98
C GLY A 48 -1.33 7.93 2.05
N GLU A 49 -1.91 7.68 0.89
CA GLU A 49 -3.29 7.21 0.75
C GLU A 49 -3.31 5.71 0.45
N PHE A 50 -4.18 4.97 1.15
CA PHE A 50 -4.35 3.54 0.96
C PHE A 50 -5.83 3.17 0.97
N ASP A 51 -6.38 2.97 -0.23
CA ASP A 51 -7.78 2.61 -0.41
C ASP A 51 -8.02 1.12 -0.18
N ILE A 52 -8.93 0.80 0.74
CA ILE A 52 -9.39 -0.57 0.98
C ILE A 52 -10.76 -0.74 0.34
N VAL A 53 -10.80 -1.43 -0.80
CA VAL A 53 -12.05 -1.79 -1.49
C VAL A 53 -12.50 -3.18 -1.05
N LEU A 54 -13.68 -3.25 -0.45
CA LEU A 54 -14.31 -4.50 -0.05
C LEU A 54 -15.43 -4.82 -1.03
N ASP A 55 -15.48 -6.06 -1.52
CA ASP A 55 -16.68 -6.53 -2.20
C ASP A 55 -17.80 -6.80 -1.19
N ARG A 56 -19.05 -6.75 -1.63
CA ARG A 56 -20.19 -6.99 -0.76
C ARG A 56 -20.21 -8.49 -0.40
N ILE A 57 -20.26 -8.81 0.89
CA ILE A 57 -20.45 -10.20 1.33
C ILE A 57 -21.86 -10.62 0.86
N HIS A 58 -21.92 -11.58 -0.07
CA HIS A 58 -23.16 -12.27 -0.42
C HIS A 58 -23.41 -13.35 0.63
N ASP A 59 -24.58 -13.30 1.27
CA ASP A 59 -25.14 -14.32 2.17
C ASP A 59 -25.46 -15.62 1.41
#